data_AF-A0A485LI80-F1
#
_entry.id   AF-A0A485LI80-F1
#
_cell.length_a   1.000
_cell.length_b   1.000
_cell.length_c   1.000
_cell.angle_alpha   90.00
_cell.angle_beta   90.00
_cell.angle_gamma   90.00
#
_symmetry.space_group_name_H-M   'P 1'
#
loop_
_entity.id
_entity.type
_entity.pdbx_description
1 polymer ?
#
loop_
_entity_poly.entity_id
_entity_poly.type
_entity_poly.pdbx_seq_one_letter_code
_entity_poly.pdbx_strand_id
1 'polypeptide(L)'
;MSIKTSQLLTAADSGVLRRVQTAFSIKSKSVSAFDDRLALEVASYKQRLADIEWDAKSSGVHGFFRRKQPLQGRSLGRIKLHVQAAMHKRAAEVLQVQTDASASWKHHLRHDAIYRTLFFQLQWIRTVLDKAAPTNSPRRQSADECLAAPEPTRPRRFSLDEFNNDTPSLAQLLEEDLATSDCPSDAYLAFEHFLSLNRFEQTDLGVAFEKHCCASLLALNDPAAPSTSFSALVTQLASTLADEHDVSPTNPHLLAHVRQMIFCRMGAVFVAPVASTLPSWSGTQARAMALDQLRDAGLAASSLRATIAAFEEMPFFMPDHMVRSLLQAIALLHVEVGIALKCDSNALSADVLLPALVAVITHSKVPFLHAQVFCMESLALNNGNDGGEAAYYVALLQSALAAAVIHV
;
A
#
# COMPACT_ATOMS: atom_id res chain seq x y z
N MET A 1 -1.76 -1.08 -44.99
CA MET A 1 -2.87 -1.93 -44.52
C MET A 1 -3.23 -1.53 -43.11
N SER A 2 -4.46 -1.05 -42.95
CA SER A 2 -5.05 -0.55 -41.71
C SER A 2 -5.74 -1.71 -40.99
N ILE A 3 -5.53 -1.85 -39.68
CA ILE A 3 -6.45 -2.60 -38.81
C ILE A 3 -6.80 -1.68 -37.63
N LYS A 4 -8.10 -1.40 -37.54
CA LYS A 4 -8.78 -0.59 -36.54
C LYS A 4 -8.88 -1.37 -35.24
N THR A 5 -8.57 -0.73 -34.11
CA THR A 5 -8.97 -1.20 -32.78
C THR A 5 -10.19 -0.38 -32.35
N SER A 6 -11.38 -0.92 -32.56
CA SER A 6 -12.63 -0.32 -32.12
C SER A 6 -13.02 -0.83 -30.72
N GLN A 7 -13.15 0.12 -29.80
CA GLN A 7 -14.26 0.29 -28.85
C GLN A 7 -14.72 -0.91 -27.99
N LEU A 8 -14.39 -0.83 -26.71
CA LEU A 8 -15.26 -1.25 -25.60
C LEU A 8 -15.14 -0.17 -24.49
N LEU A 9 -15.72 1.00 -24.77
CA LEU A 9 -16.00 2.04 -23.78
C LEU A 9 -17.45 1.83 -23.34
N THR A 10 -17.64 1.54 -22.05
CA THR A 10 -18.95 1.46 -21.42
C THR A 10 -19.62 2.84 -21.48
N ALA A 11 -20.91 2.87 -21.81
CA ALA A 11 -21.65 4.08 -22.19
C ALA A 11 -21.74 5.18 -21.10
N ALA A 12 -21.39 4.88 -19.84
CA ALA A 12 -21.37 5.85 -18.75
C ALA A 12 -20.20 6.85 -18.84
N ASP A 13 -19.07 6.46 -19.44
CA ASP A 13 -17.85 7.29 -19.50
C ASP A 13 -17.83 8.32 -20.65
N SER A 14 -18.67 8.10 -21.67
CA SER A 14 -18.77 8.99 -22.83
C SER A 14 -19.33 10.37 -22.49
N GLY A 15 -20.17 10.47 -21.45
CA GLY A 15 -20.76 11.74 -21.01
C GLY A 15 -19.75 12.63 -20.27
N VAL A 16 -18.81 12.03 -19.55
CA VAL A 16 -17.78 12.73 -18.76
C VAL A 16 -16.70 13.29 -19.69
N LEU A 17 -16.22 12.50 -20.65
CA LEU A 17 -15.23 12.95 -21.62
C LEU A 17 -15.76 14.06 -22.54
N ARG A 18 -17.05 14.02 -22.91
CA ARG A 18 -17.66 15.04 -23.77
C ARG A 18 -17.84 16.38 -23.06
N ARG A 19 -18.19 16.38 -21.78
CA ARG A 19 -18.32 17.60 -20.96
C ARG A 19 -16.96 18.24 -20.68
N VAL A 20 -15.92 17.42 -20.49
CA VAL A 20 -14.54 17.88 -20.36
C VAL A 20 -14.06 18.49 -21.69
N GLN A 21 -14.28 17.84 -22.83
CA GLN A 21 -13.90 18.39 -24.15
C GLN A 21 -14.56 19.73 -24.48
N THR A 22 -15.82 19.96 -24.10
CA THR A 22 -16.49 21.26 -24.33
C THR A 22 -15.93 22.40 -23.46
N ALA A 23 -15.30 22.10 -22.32
CA ALA A 23 -14.64 23.12 -21.50
C ALA A 23 -13.25 23.53 -22.04
N PHE A 24 -12.63 22.72 -22.90
CA PHE A 24 -11.29 22.95 -23.46
C PHE A 24 -11.28 23.74 -24.78
N SER A 25 -12.43 24.18 -25.30
CA SER A 25 -12.49 24.99 -26.52
C SER A 25 -12.40 26.49 -26.22
N ILE A 26 -11.37 26.92 -25.49
CA ILE A 26 -10.93 28.32 -25.44
C ILE A 26 -9.46 28.37 -25.85
N LYS A 27 -9.21 29.04 -26.98
CA LYS A 27 -7.90 29.30 -27.58
C LYS A 27 -6.95 29.99 -26.60
N SER A 28 -5.76 29.44 -26.35
CA SER A 28 -4.46 30.11 -26.61
C SER A 28 -3.25 29.32 -26.09
N LYS A 29 -2.28 29.09 -27.00
CA LYS A 29 -0.82 29.23 -26.87
C LYS A 29 -0.13 28.79 -25.55
N SER A 30 0.62 27.69 -25.64
CA SER A 30 1.79 27.31 -24.83
C SER A 30 1.68 27.51 -23.31
N VAL A 31 0.58 27.04 -22.72
CA VAL A 31 0.54 26.70 -21.29
C VAL A 31 1.24 25.35 -21.12
N SER A 32 2.19 25.28 -20.19
CA SER A 32 3.13 24.17 -20.08
C SER A 32 2.42 22.89 -19.64
N ALA A 33 2.94 21.72 -20.03
CA ALA A 33 2.43 20.41 -19.59
C ALA A 33 2.34 20.25 -18.05
N PHE A 34 2.95 21.18 -17.31
CA PHE A 34 2.92 21.29 -15.87
C PHE A 34 1.64 21.94 -15.35
N ASP A 35 1.29 23.13 -15.87
CA ASP A 35 0.09 23.87 -15.45
C ASP A 35 -1.18 23.09 -15.76
N ASP A 36 -1.20 22.42 -16.93
CA ASP A 36 -2.27 21.50 -17.31
C ASP A 36 -2.40 20.33 -16.30
N ARG A 37 -1.27 19.80 -15.84
CA ARG A 37 -1.24 18.72 -14.85
C ARG A 37 -1.73 19.20 -13.49
N LEU A 38 -1.29 20.36 -13.03
CA LEU A 38 -1.74 20.96 -11.78
C LEU A 38 -3.25 21.25 -11.83
N ALA A 39 -3.76 21.82 -12.92
CA ALA A 39 -5.19 22.07 -13.11
C ALA A 39 -6.01 20.77 -13.04
N LEU A 40 -5.51 19.69 -13.64
CA LEU A 40 -6.16 18.38 -13.59
C LEU A 40 -6.19 17.81 -12.17
N GLU A 41 -5.11 17.93 -11.39
CA GLU A 41 -5.06 17.47 -10.00
C GLU A 41 -6.02 18.27 -9.12
N VAL A 42 -6.07 19.59 -9.26
CA VAL A 42 -7.01 20.46 -8.53
C VAL A 42 -8.45 20.15 -8.89
N ALA A 43 -8.77 19.94 -10.18
CA ALA A 43 -10.10 19.57 -10.62
C ALA A 43 -10.52 18.18 -10.07
N SER A 44 -9.61 17.21 -10.13
CA SER A 44 -9.83 15.85 -9.60
C SER A 44 -10.07 15.87 -8.09
N TYR A 45 -9.29 16.66 -7.34
CA TYR A 45 -9.49 16.85 -5.91
C TYR A 45 -10.89 17.41 -5.59
N LYS A 46 -11.29 18.51 -6.26
CA LYS A 46 -12.62 19.12 -6.07
C LYS A 46 -13.74 18.13 -6.39
N GLN A 47 -13.58 17.34 -7.46
CA GLN A 47 -14.55 16.31 -7.80
C GLN A 47 -14.66 15.24 -6.71
N ARG A 48 -13.52 14.75 -6.17
CA ARG A 48 -13.55 13.74 -5.10
C ARG A 48 -14.16 14.27 -3.81
N LEU A 49 -13.95 15.55 -3.47
CA LEU A 49 -14.64 16.18 -2.34
C LEU A 49 -16.15 16.23 -2.54
N ALA A 50 -16.62 16.57 -3.74
CA ALA A 50 -18.05 16.56 -4.05
C ALA A 50 -18.64 15.14 -3.96
N ASP A 51 -17.91 14.13 -4.41
CA ASP A 51 -18.32 12.71 -4.28
C ASP A 51 -18.42 12.29 -2.80
N ILE A 52 -17.46 12.69 -1.96
CA ILE A 52 -17.48 12.44 -0.50
C ILE A 52 -18.67 13.13 0.17
N GLU A 53 -18.92 14.40 -0.15
CA GLU A 53 -20.05 15.16 0.40
C GLU A 53 -21.39 14.55 -0.03
N TRP A 54 -21.48 14.11 -1.28
CA TRP A 54 -22.65 13.40 -1.80
C TRP A 54 -22.88 12.07 -1.08
N ASP A 55 -21.82 11.27 -0.85
CA ASP A 55 -21.93 10.01 -0.12
C ASP A 55 -22.36 10.23 1.34
N ALA A 56 -21.84 11.25 2.00
CA ALA A 56 -22.26 11.64 3.35
C ALA A 56 -23.75 12.03 3.42
N LYS A 57 -24.22 12.85 2.47
CA LYS A 57 -25.64 13.26 2.38
C LYS A 57 -26.57 12.10 2.04
N SER A 58 -26.17 11.23 1.12
CA SER A 58 -26.99 10.10 0.67
C SER A 58 -27.10 8.99 1.74
N SER A 59 -26.11 8.87 2.62
CA SER A 59 -26.13 7.95 3.76
C SER A 59 -27.21 8.30 4.80
N GLY A 60 -27.59 9.59 4.92
CA GLY A 60 -28.64 10.04 5.86
C GLY A 60 -30.07 9.91 5.33
N VAL A 61 -30.28 9.77 4.01
CA VAL A 61 -31.61 9.82 3.37
C VAL A 61 -32.15 8.42 2.99
N HIS A 62 -31.37 7.35 3.19
CA HIS A 62 -31.68 6.00 2.72
C HIS A 62 -32.64 5.16 3.59
N GLY A 63 -33.46 5.79 4.44
CA GLY A 63 -34.52 5.10 5.18
C GLY A 63 -35.73 4.66 4.33
N PHE A 64 -35.98 5.25 3.15
CA PHE A 64 -37.31 5.10 2.51
C PHE A 64 -37.41 4.67 1.04
N PHE A 65 -36.42 4.90 0.14
CA PHE A 65 -36.70 4.73 -1.32
C PHE A 65 -35.63 4.10 -2.22
N ARG A 66 -34.53 3.50 -1.74
CA ARG A 66 -33.58 2.80 -2.65
C ARG A 66 -33.36 1.33 -2.34
N ARG A 67 -33.70 0.52 -3.35
CA ARG A 67 -33.45 -0.91 -3.49
C ARG A 67 -31.99 -1.25 -3.18
N LYS A 68 -31.84 -2.22 -2.27
CA LYS A 68 -30.67 -3.07 -1.98
C LYS A 68 -29.66 -3.15 -3.15
N GLN A 69 -28.66 -2.27 -3.18
CA GLN A 69 -27.35 -2.65 -3.70
C GLN A 69 -26.66 -3.49 -2.63
N PRO A 70 -25.88 -4.53 -2.98
CA PRO A 70 -25.14 -5.29 -1.98
C PRO A 70 -24.26 -4.32 -1.20
N LEU A 71 -24.42 -4.33 0.13
CA LEU A 71 -23.74 -3.43 1.08
C LEU A 71 -22.23 -3.69 1.17
N GLN A 72 -21.74 -4.77 0.55
CA GLN A 72 -20.35 -5.23 0.60
C GLN A 72 -19.40 -4.22 -0.05
N GLY A 73 -18.39 -3.81 0.70
CA GLY A 73 -17.31 -2.96 0.20
C GLY A 73 -17.66 -1.47 0.18
N ARG A 74 -18.78 -1.06 0.80
CA ARG A 74 -19.16 0.34 0.89
C ARG A 74 -18.21 1.13 1.80
N SER A 75 -17.75 0.49 2.88
CA SER A 75 -16.76 1.06 3.81
C SER A 75 -15.40 1.27 3.12
N LEU A 76 -14.84 0.20 2.56
CA LEU A 76 -13.56 0.25 1.84
C LEU A 76 -13.65 1.15 0.59
N GLY A 77 -14.81 1.19 -0.07
CA GLY A 77 -15.10 2.12 -1.16
C GLY A 77 -15.09 3.59 -0.72
N ARG A 78 -15.61 3.91 0.47
CA ARG A 78 -15.51 5.25 1.06
C ARG A 78 -14.07 5.60 1.41
N ILE A 79 -13.34 4.70 2.07
CA ILE A 79 -11.91 4.90 2.37
C ILE A 79 -11.13 5.15 1.07
N LYS A 80 -11.39 4.39 -0.01
CA LYS A 80 -10.80 4.62 -1.33
C LYS A 80 -11.03 6.05 -1.82
N LEU A 81 -12.25 6.59 -1.70
CA LEU A 81 -12.55 7.97 -2.10
C LEU A 81 -11.74 8.99 -1.30
N HIS A 82 -11.58 8.78 0.01
CA HIS A 82 -10.75 9.64 0.87
C HIS A 82 -9.25 9.55 0.49
N VAL A 83 -8.73 8.35 0.22
CA VAL A 83 -7.35 8.16 -0.27
C VAL A 83 -7.16 8.88 -1.61
N GLN A 84 -8.13 8.79 -2.54
CA GLN A 84 -8.07 9.51 -3.82
C GLN A 84 -8.07 11.03 -3.62
N ALA A 85 -8.93 11.56 -2.75
CA ALA A 85 -8.97 12.99 -2.45
C ALA A 85 -7.63 13.46 -1.85
N ALA A 86 -7.10 12.74 -0.86
CA ALA A 86 -5.81 13.03 -0.26
C ALA A 86 -4.66 12.96 -1.28
N MET A 87 -4.66 11.97 -2.18
CA MET A 87 -3.65 11.82 -3.23
C MET A 87 -3.64 13.01 -4.18
N HIS A 88 -4.81 13.44 -4.67
CA HIS A 88 -4.93 14.59 -5.57
C HIS A 88 -4.56 15.91 -4.87
N LYS A 89 -4.95 16.07 -3.60
CA LYS A 89 -4.55 17.23 -2.78
C LYS A 89 -3.03 17.29 -2.64
N ARG A 90 -2.40 16.18 -2.24
CA ARG A 90 -0.94 16.12 -2.08
C ARG A 90 -0.22 16.33 -3.39
N ALA A 91 -0.72 15.75 -4.49
CA ALA A 91 -0.16 15.98 -5.81
C ALA A 91 -0.16 17.48 -6.17
N ALA A 92 -1.29 18.17 -5.96
CA ALA A 92 -1.38 19.60 -6.21
C ALA A 92 -0.40 20.40 -5.33
N GLU A 93 -0.28 20.08 -4.04
CA GLU A 93 0.68 20.72 -3.12
C GLU A 93 2.13 20.54 -3.58
N VAL A 94 2.53 19.31 -3.94
CA VAL A 94 3.89 19.00 -4.44
C VAL A 94 4.18 19.73 -5.75
N LEU A 95 3.19 19.89 -6.62
CA LEU A 95 3.34 20.63 -7.87
C LEU A 95 3.36 22.16 -7.65
N GLN A 96 2.72 22.68 -6.60
CA GLN A 96 2.70 24.11 -6.30
C GLN A 96 3.98 24.63 -5.63
N VAL A 97 4.67 23.81 -4.83
CA VAL A 97 5.83 24.22 -4.04
C VAL A 97 7.15 24.20 -4.84
N GLN A 98 7.13 23.80 -6.11
CA GLN A 98 8.35 23.52 -6.86
C GLN A 98 9.29 24.70 -7.05
N THR A 99 10.56 24.45 -6.72
CA THR A 99 11.69 25.38 -6.83
C THR A 99 12.61 25.08 -8.01
N ASP A 100 12.58 23.86 -8.58
CA ASP A 100 13.46 23.43 -9.67
C ASP A 100 12.70 23.26 -10.99
N ALA A 101 12.76 24.29 -11.84
CA ALA A 101 12.09 24.32 -13.14
C ALA A 101 12.67 23.31 -14.16
N SER A 102 13.79 22.65 -13.85
CA SER A 102 14.45 21.70 -14.75
C SER A 102 13.87 20.28 -14.68
N ALA A 103 13.22 19.91 -13.58
CA ALA A 103 12.72 18.55 -13.36
C ALA A 103 11.24 18.39 -13.79
N SER A 104 10.92 17.24 -14.39
CA SER A 104 9.52 16.96 -14.80
C SER A 104 8.58 16.82 -13.60
N TRP A 105 7.29 17.12 -13.76
CA TRP A 105 6.28 16.88 -12.72
C TRP A 105 6.27 15.42 -12.20
N LYS A 106 6.58 14.45 -13.07
CA LYS A 106 6.68 13.03 -12.72
C LYS A 106 7.80 12.78 -11.71
N HIS A 107 8.92 13.49 -11.88
CA HIS A 107 10.06 13.38 -10.98
C HIS A 107 9.63 13.83 -9.57
N HIS A 108 9.07 15.02 -9.44
CA HIS A 108 8.62 15.54 -8.15
C HIS A 108 7.59 14.64 -7.44
N LEU A 109 6.57 14.16 -8.14
CA LEU A 109 5.59 13.24 -7.55
C LEU A 109 6.22 11.88 -7.16
N ARG A 110 7.12 11.35 -7.99
CA ARG A 110 7.86 10.12 -7.67
C ARG A 110 8.80 10.29 -6.49
N HIS A 111 9.13 11.54 -6.13
CA HIS A 111 10.02 11.86 -5.03
C HIS A 111 9.31 12.35 -3.75
N ASP A 112 7.98 12.41 -3.75
CA ASP A 112 7.21 12.75 -2.54
C ASP A 112 6.74 11.48 -1.81
N ALA A 113 7.21 11.28 -0.57
CA ALA A 113 6.92 10.07 0.20
C ALA A 113 5.42 9.88 0.45
N ILE A 114 4.71 10.95 0.80
CA ILE A 114 3.26 10.91 1.10
C ILE A 114 2.47 10.54 -0.16
N TYR A 115 2.74 11.21 -1.29
CA TYR A 115 2.08 10.92 -2.56
C TYR A 115 2.29 9.47 -3.00
N ARG A 116 3.53 8.96 -2.90
CA ARG A 116 3.82 7.57 -3.22
C ARG A 116 3.00 6.61 -2.36
N THR A 117 3.02 6.81 -1.04
CA THR A 117 2.24 5.95 -0.14
C THR A 117 0.76 5.97 -0.51
N LEU A 118 0.17 7.14 -0.74
CA LEU A 118 -1.24 7.27 -1.17
C LEU A 118 -1.52 6.58 -2.51
N PHE A 119 -0.59 6.67 -3.47
CA PHE A 119 -0.69 6.00 -4.76
C PHE A 119 -0.74 4.47 -4.60
N PHE A 120 0.12 3.91 -3.76
CA PHE A 120 0.15 2.46 -3.52
C PHE A 120 -1.00 1.98 -2.65
N GLN A 121 -1.41 2.74 -1.63
CA GLN A 121 -2.66 2.50 -0.90
C GLN A 121 -3.84 2.38 -1.87
N LEU A 122 -3.94 3.31 -2.84
CA LEU A 122 -5.01 3.29 -3.82
C LEU A 122 -4.96 2.05 -4.73
N GLN A 123 -3.77 1.62 -5.16
CA GLN A 123 -3.60 0.39 -5.95
C GLN A 123 -4.00 -0.85 -5.14
N TRP A 124 -3.59 -0.91 -3.89
CA TRP A 124 -3.90 -2.01 -2.98
C TRP A 124 -5.39 -2.11 -2.72
N ILE A 125 -6.04 -1.01 -2.35
CA ILE A 125 -7.49 -0.95 -2.10
C ILE A 125 -8.28 -1.30 -3.37
N ARG A 126 -7.85 -0.84 -4.55
CA ARG A 126 -8.49 -1.23 -5.82
C ARG A 126 -8.41 -2.74 -6.05
N THR A 127 -7.23 -3.32 -5.86
CA THR A 127 -7.02 -4.75 -6.04
C THR A 127 -7.90 -5.57 -5.09
N VAL A 128 -8.00 -5.13 -3.83
CA VAL A 128 -8.91 -5.75 -2.85
C VAL A 128 -10.36 -5.63 -3.29
N LEU A 129 -10.84 -4.44 -3.67
CA LEU A 129 -12.22 -4.25 -4.12
C LEU A 129 -12.56 -5.04 -5.39
N ASP A 130 -11.61 -5.15 -6.32
CA ASP A 130 -11.82 -5.86 -7.59
C ASP A 130 -11.85 -7.39 -7.39
N LYS A 131 -11.03 -7.92 -6.47
CA LYS A 131 -10.88 -9.37 -6.24
C LYS A 131 -11.72 -9.93 -5.09
N ALA A 132 -12.02 -9.14 -4.07
CA ALA A 132 -12.86 -9.55 -2.94
C ALA A 132 -14.36 -9.37 -3.24
N ALA A 133 -14.73 -8.78 -4.39
CA ALA A 133 -16.10 -8.79 -4.87
C ALA A 133 -16.51 -10.23 -5.26
N PRO A 134 -17.57 -10.80 -4.67
CA PRO A 134 -17.99 -12.15 -5.04
C PRO A 134 -18.39 -12.19 -6.51
N THR A 135 -17.79 -13.11 -7.27
CA THR A 135 -18.20 -13.47 -8.64
C THR A 135 -19.65 -13.97 -8.70
N ASN A 136 -20.24 -14.33 -7.55
CA ASN A 136 -21.61 -14.81 -7.40
C ASN A 136 -22.50 -13.80 -6.67
N SER A 137 -22.59 -12.56 -7.14
CA SER A 137 -23.90 -11.90 -7.01
C SER A 137 -24.86 -12.60 -7.97
N PRO A 138 -26.06 -13.07 -7.56
CA PRO A 138 -27.02 -13.62 -8.50
C PRO A 138 -27.46 -12.48 -9.43
N ARG A 139 -26.76 -12.35 -10.56
CA ARG A 139 -27.25 -11.55 -11.68
C ARG A 139 -28.57 -12.20 -12.07
N ARG A 140 -29.67 -11.44 -11.97
CA ARG A 140 -30.95 -11.88 -12.53
C ARG A 140 -30.69 -12.21 -13.99
N GLN A 141 -30.77 -13.49 -14.35
CA GLN A 141 -30.81 -13.91 -15.74
C GLN A 141 -31.99 -13.19 -16.39
N SER A 142 -31.77 -12.62 -17.57
CA SER A 142 -32.88 -12.06 -18.34
C SER A 142 -33.89 -13.18 -18.61
N ALA A 143 -35.17 -12.84 -18.75
CA ALA A 143 -36.19 -13.82 -19.17
C ALA A 143 -35.78 -14.52 -20.49
N ASP A 144 -35.07 -13.80 -21.36
CA ASP A 144 -34.55 -14.32 -22.62
C ASP A 144 -33.40 -15.33 -22.44
N GLU A 145 -32.59 -15.18 -21.39
CA GLU A 145 -31.50 -16.10 -21.05
C GLU A 145 -32.03 -17.40 -20.44
N CYS A 146 -33.13 -17.33 -19.67
CA CYS A 146 -33.84 -18.51 -19.14
C CYS A 146 -34.50 -19.35 -20.24
N LEU A 147 -34.95 -18.72 -21.33
CA LEU A 147 -35.59 -19.40 -22.46
C LEU A 147 -34.59 -20.01 -23.45
N ALA A 148 -33.33 -19.54 -23.44
CA ALA A 148 -32.25 -20.05 -24.28
C ALA A 148 -31.48 -21.22 -23.65
N ALA A 149 -31.69 -21.52 -22.36
CA ALA A 149 -31.02 -22.62 -21.68
C ALA A 149 -31.71 -23.96 -21.98
N PRO A 150 -30.96 -25.03 -22.31
CA PRO A 150 -31.52 -26.37 -22.46
C PRO A 150 -32.12 -26.84 -21.14
N GLU A 151 -33.29 -27.50 -21.19
CA GLU A 151 -34.06 -27.87 -19.99
C GLU A 151 -33.20 -28.57 -18.92
N PRO A 152 -33.21 -28.10 -17.66
CA PRO A 152 -32.53 -28.79 -16.58
C PRO A 152 -33.31 -30.04 -16.19
N THR A 153 -32.65 -31.19 -16.25
CA THR A 153 -33.19 -32.53 -15.90
C THR A 153 -33.58 -32.70 -14.42
N ARG A 154 -33.46 -31.67 -13.57
CA ARG A 154 -34.02 -31.63 -12.22
C ARG A 154 -34.45 -30.22 -11.82
N PRO A 155 -35.61 -30.06 -11.16
CA PRO A 155 -35.95 -28.80 -10.51
C PRO A 155 -34.93 -28.53 -9.39
N ARG A 156 -34.06 -27.53 -9.56
CA ARG A 156 -33.25 -26.99 -8.47
C ARG A 156 -34.20 -26.41 -7.44
N ARG A 157 -34.40 -27.13 -6.33
CA ARG A 157 -35.02 -26.58 -5.13
C ARG A 157 -34.13 -25.43 -4.66
N PHE A 158 -34.72 -24.25 -4.47
CA PHE A 158 -34.09 -23.17 -3.72
C PHE A 158 -33.96 -23.63 -2.26
N SER A 159 -32.88 -24.32 -1.94
CA SER A 159 -32.44 -24.47 -0.56
C SER A 159 -31.79 -23.16 -0.15
N LEU A 160 -32.41 -22.44 0.79
CA LEU A 160 -31.82 -21.24 1.38
C LEU A 160 -30.55 -21.55 2.19
N ASP A 161 -30.28 -22.84 2.46
CA ASP A 161 -29.25 -23.31 3.39
C ASP A 161 -27.96 -23.81 2.69
N GLU A 162 -27.87 -23.79 1.35
CA GLU A 162 -26.67 -24.25 0.63
C GLU A 162 -25.55 -23.19 0.50
N PHE A 163 -25.75 -21.96 1.01
CA PHE A 163 -24.81 -20.85 0.80
C PHE A 163 -23.71 -20.67 1.86
N ASN A 164 -23.63 -21.53 2.88
CA ASN A 164 -22.77 -21.29 4.05
C ASN A 164 -21.60 -22.26 4.28
N ASN A 165 -21.37 -23.26 3.40
CA ASN A 165 -20.44 -24.35 3.74
C ASN A 165 -19.01 -24.25 3.17
N ASP A 166 -18.70 -23.31 2.28
CA ASP A 166 -17.38 -23.26 1.62
C ASP A 166 -16.50 -22.08 2.07
N THR A 167 -16.93 -21.29 3.05
CA THR A 167 -16.13 -20.15 3.53
C THR A 167 -15.20 -20.56 4.67
N PRO A 168 -13.88 -20.43 4.48
CA PRO A 168 -12.91 -20.85 5.49
C PRO A 168 -13.11 -20.02 6.77
N SER A 169 -12.98 -20.68 7.91
CA SER A 169 -12.97 -20.01 9.21
C SER A 169 -11.73 -19.14 9.35
N LEU A 170 -11.73 -18.16 10.27
CA LEU A 170 -10.55 -17.35 10.53
C LEU A 170 -9.35 -18.25 10.88
N ALA A 171 -9.56 -19.27 11.72
CA ALA A 171 -8.51 -20.23 12.06
C ALA A 171 -7.86 -20.90 10.83
N GLN A 172 -8.65 -21.29 9.83
CA GLN A 172 -8.15 -21.88 8.59
C GLN A 172 -7.36 -20.88 7.73
N LEU A 173 -7.77 -19.61 7.71
CA LEU A 173 -7.05 -18.55 6.98
C LEU A 173 -5.68 -18.22 7.59
N LEU A 174 -5.54 -18.40 8.90
CA LEU A 174 -4.31 -18.12 9.63
C LEU A 174 -3.22 -19.19 9.45
N GLU A 175 -3.49 -20.26 8.70
CA GLU A 175 -2.51 -21.30 8.36
C GLU A 175 -1.72 -20.99 7.06
N GLU A 176 -2.13 -19.99 6.28
CA GLU A 176 -1.49 -19.64 5.02
C GLU A 176 -0.25 -18.75 5.17
N ASP A 177 0.75 -18.99 4.32
CA ASP A 177 2.00 -18.22 4.29
C ASP A 177 1.78 -16.77 3.82
N LEU A 178 2.46 -15.84 4.48
CA LEU A 178 2.41 -14.42 4.15
C LEU A 178 3.37 -14.09 3.01
N ALA A 179 2.88 -13.37 2.00
CA ALA A 179 3.68 -12.99 0.82
C ALA A 179 4.77 -11.93 1.12
N THR A 180 5.63 -11.69 0.13
CA THR A 180 6.72 -10.68 0.15
C THR A 180 6.50 -9.53 -0.84
N SER A 181 5.37 -9.47 -1.54
CA SER A 181 5.15 -8.53 -2.65
C SER A 181 4.35 -7.29 -2.24
N ASP A 182 4.54 -6.15 -2.91
CA ASP A 182 3.70 -4.95 -2.73
C ASP A 182 2.24 -5.14 -3.21
N CYS A 183 1.88 -6.30 -3.74
CA CYS A 183 0.49 -6.66 -4.06
C CYS A 183 -0.17 -7.45 -2.90
N PRO A 184 -1.50 -7.35 -2.73
CA PRO A 184 -2.21 -8.20 -1.77
C PRO A 184 -2.01 -9.68 -2.10
N SER A 185 -1.67 -10.50 -1.10
CA SER A 185 -1.58 -11.95 -1.24
C SER A 185 -2.96 -12.59 -1.33
N ASP A 186 -3.04 -13.82 -1.81
CA ASP A 186 -4.29 -14.58 -1.83
C ASP A 186 -4.81 -14.81 -0.40
N ALA A 187 -3.94 -15.11 0.56
CA ALA A 187 -4.27 -15.18 1.98
C ALA A 187 -4.89 -13.88 2.51
N TYR A 188 -4.32 -12.73 2.16
CA TYR A 188 -4.87 -11.44 2.57
C TYR A 188 -6.22 -11.14 1.90
N LEU A 189 -6.37 -11.48 0.62
CA LEU A 189 -7.64 -11.32 -0.09
C LEU A 189 -8.73 -12.21 0.52
N ALA A 190 -8.38 -13.42 0.94
CA ALA A 190 -9.27 -14.33 1.65
C ALA A 190 -9.66 -13.75 3.03
N PHE A 191 -8.73 -13.13 3.75
CA PHE A 191 -9.01 -12.38 4.97
C PHE A 191 -9.99 -11.20 4.74
N GLU A 192 -9.79 -10.37 3.71
CA GLU A 192 -10.73 -9.28 3.38
C GLU A 192 -12.12 -9.82 2.97
N HIS A 193 -12.16 -10.93 2.23
CA HIS A 193 -13.41 -11.60 1.90
C HIS A 193 -14.12 -12.12 3.17
N PHE A 194 -13.37 -12.71 4.11
CA PHE A 194 -13.87 -13.12 5.42
C PHE A 194 -14.48 -11.94 6.20
N LEU A 195 -13.80 -10.80 6.27
CA LEU A 195 -14.34 -9.59 6.93
C LEU A 195 -15.64 -9.12 6.26
N SER A 196 -15.72 -9.19 4.94
CA SER A 196 -16.92 -8.81 4.18
C SER A 196 -18.10 -9.74 4.45
N LEU A 197 -17.86 -11.05 4.51
CA LEU A 197 -18.88 -12.05 4.79
C LEU A 197 -19.43 -11.95 6.21
N ASN A 198 -18.54 -11.73 7.18
CA ASN A 198 -18.90 -11.52 8.58
C ASN A 198 -19.43 -10.11 8.86
N ARG A 199 -19.57 -9.27 7.83
CA ARG A 199 -20.10 -7.90 7.92
C ARG A 199 -19.35 -7.06 8.94
N PHE A 200 -18.04 -7.19 9.02
CA PHE A 200 -17.18 -6.39 9.91
C PHE A 200 -17.48 -4.89 9.76
N GLU A 201 -17.71 -4.40 8.54
CA GLU A 201 -18.05 -2.99 8.27
C GLU A 201 -19.38 -2.52 8.88
N GLN A 202 -20.22 -3.43 9.39
CA GLN A 202 -21.48 -3.11 10.06
C GLN A 202 -21.38 -3.21 11.59
N THR A 203 -20.26 -3.71 12.13
CA THR A 203 -20.04 -3.74 13.58
C THR A 203 -19.68 -2.34 14.08
N ASP A 204 -19.89 -2.08 15.37
CA ASP A 204 -19.51 -0.79 15.97
C ASP A 204 -18.01 -0.50 15.79
N LEU A 205 -17.18 -1.54 15.90
CA LEU A 205 -15.74 -1.45 15.69
C LEU A 205 -15.40 -1.12 14.22
N GLY A 206 -16.00 -1.82 13.25
CA GLY A 206 -15.77 -1.55 11.83
C GLY A 206 -16.22 -0.16 11.41
N VAL A 207 -17.38 0.30 11.90
CA VAL A 207 -17.88 1.66 11.66
C VAL A 207 -16.98 2.72 12.31
N ALA A 208 -16.52 2.49 13.54
CA ALA A 208 -15.58 3.39 14.22
C ALA A 208 -14.23 3.45 13.48
N PHE A 209 -13.72 2.31 13.05
CA PHE A 209 -12.48 2.21 12.29
C PHE A 209 -12.56 2.90 10.93
N GLU A 210 -13.67 2.73 10.19
CA GLU A 210 -13.90 3.44 8.93
C GLU A 210 -13.92 4.95 9.13
N LYS A 211 -14.69 5.43 10.12
CA LYS A 211 -14.78 6.86 10.46
C LYS A 211 -13.40 7.42 10.81
N HIS A 212 -12.63 6.67 11.59
CA HIS A 212 -11.27 7.03 11.96
C HIS A 212 -10.36 7.13 10.73
N CYS A 213 -10.37 6.13 9.83
CA CYS A 213 -9.63 6.17 8.57
C CYS A 213 -9.98 7.42 7.75
N CYS A 214 -11.27 7.69 7.56
CA CYS A 214 -11.76 8.81 6.77
C CYS A 214 -11.37 10.17 7.38
N ALA A 215 -11.48 10.31 8.70
CA ALA A 215 -11.11 11.52 9.43
C ALA A 215 -9.59 11.78 9.37
N SER A 216 -8.78 10.76 9.62
CA SER A 216 -7.32 10.87 9.59
C SER A 216 -6.79 11.19 8.19
N LEU A 217 -7.38 10.64 7.13
CA LEU A 217 -7.02 10.98 5.74
C LEU A 217 -7.39 12.42 5.36
N LEU A 218 -8.49 12.96 5.90
CA LEU A 218 -8.85 14.38 5.70
C LEU A 218 -7.88 15.31 6.42
N ALA A 219 -7.43 14.90 7.62
CA ALA A 219 -6.53 15.65 8.48
C ALA A 219 -5.03 15.37 8.20
N LEU A 220 -4.69 14.70 7.09
CA LEU A 220 -3.33 14.23 6.79
C LEU A 220 -2.22 15.30 6.89
N ASN A 221 -2.56 16.55 6.56
CA ASN A 221 -1.63 17.69 6.58
C ASN A 221 -1.87 18.63 7.77
N ASP A 222 -2.75 18.27 8.71
CA ASP A 222 -3.06 19.09 9.87
C ASP A 222 -2.13 18.72 11.04
N PRO A 223 -1.18 19.60 11.41
CA PRO A 223 -0.27 19.33 12.53
C PRO A 223 -0.97 19.29 13.89
N ALA A 224 -2.21 19.78 14.00
CA ALA A 224 -3.03 19.70 15.20
C ALA A 224 -3.88 18.43 15.27
N ALA A 225 -3.85 17.58 14.24
CA ALA A 225 -4.59 16.33 14.23
C ALA A 225 -4.05 15.37 15.31
N PRO A 226 -4.93 14.65 16.02
CA PRO A 226 -4.49 13.67 17.01
C PRO A 226 -3.65 12.57 16.36
N SER A 227 -2.49 12.25 16.96
CA SER A 227 -1.63 11.19 16.48
C SER A 227 -2.31 9.83 16.64
N THR A 228 -2.32 9.06 15.57
CA THR A 228 -2.90 7.71 15.57
C THR A 228 -1.80 6.70 15.92
N SER A 229 -1.99 5.93 17.00
CA SER A 229 -1.07 4.84 17.35
C SER A 229 -1.38 3.59 16.53
N PHE A 230 -0.44 3.20 15.67
CA PHE A 230 -0.57 1.99 14.84
C PHE A 230 -0.69 0.72 15.70
N SER A 231 0.18 0.56 16.70
CA SER A 231 0.18 -0.62 17.58
C SER A 231 -1.09 -0.72 18.42
N ALA A 232 -1.65 0.41 18.86
CA ALA A 232 -2.92 0.42 19.60
C ALA A 232 -4.07 -0.05 18.71
N LEU A 233 -4.15 0.43 17.46
CA LEU A 233 -5.16 -0.02 16.49
C LEU A 233 -5.01 -1.51 16.18
N VAL A 234 -3.78 -1.99 15.97
CA VAL A 234 -3.50 -3.42 15.72
C VAL A 234 -3.97 -4.26 16.90
N THR A 235 -3.60 -3.89 18.12
CA THR A 235 -3.96 -4.62 19.34
C THR A 235 -5.48 -4.66 19.52
N GLN A 236 -6.16 -3.51 19.34
CA GLN A 236 -7.60 -3.41 19.49
C GLN A 236 -8.33 -4.28 18.46
N LEU A 237 -8.00 -4.12 17.17
CA LEU A 237 -8.65 -4.86 16.09
C LEU A 237 -8.36 -6.36 16.15
N ALA A 238 -7.11 -6.75 16.43
CA ALA A 238 -6.74 -8.15 16.56
C ALA A 238 -7.42 -8.81 17.76
N SER A 239 -7.47 -8.13 18.92
CA SER A 239 -8.14 -8.68 20.11
C SER A 239 -9.63 -8.89 19.87
N THR A 240 -10.33 -7.92 19.29
CA THR A 240 -11.76 -8.08 19.03
C THR A 240 -12.04 -9.17 18.00
N LEU A 241 -11.29 -9.24 16.90
CA LEU A 241 -11.46 -10.31 15.91
C LEU A 241 -11.11 -11.68 16.50
N ALA A 242 -10.12 -11.74 17.39
CA ALA A 242 -9.74 -12.95 18.08
C ALA A 242 -10.85 -13.47 19.01
N ASP A 243 -11.42 -12.57 19.81
CA ASP A 243 -12.51 -12.89 20.74
C ASP A 243 -13.79 -13.32 19.99
N GLU A 244 -14.12 -12.67 18.87
CA GLU A 244 -15.32 -12.99 18.06
C GLU A 244 -15.23 -14.35 17.36
N HIS A 245 -14.02 -14.83 17.07
CA HIS A 245 -13.77 -16.01 16.24
C HIS A 245 -12.98 -17.12 16.93
N ASP A 246 -12.81 -17.04 18.25
CA ASP A 246 -12.15 -18.04 19.10
C ASP A 246 -10.74 -18.42 18.62
N VAL A 247 -9.94 -17.39 18.27
CA VAL A 247 -8.51 -17.55 17.92
C VAL A 247 -7.64 -16.77 18.91
N SER A 248 -6.35 -17.09 18.95
CA SER A 248 -5.43 -16.37 19.84
C SER A 248 -5.20 -14.93 19.37
N PRO A 249 -5.34 -13.90 20.24
CA PRO A 249 -5.08 -12.50 19.87
C PRO A 249 -3.59 -12.22 19.61
N THR A 250 -2.70 -13.11 20.05
CA THR A 250 -1.25 -13.06 19.81
C THR A 250 -0.85 -13.92 18.60
N ASN A 251 -1.79 -14.45 17.83
CA ASN A 251 -1.49 -15.20 16.62
C ASN A 251 -0.75 -14.29 15.61
N PRO A 252 0.45 -14.68 15.15
CA PRO A 252 1.28 -13.82 14.29
C PRO A 252 0.66 -13.55 12.92
N HIS A 253 -0.10 -14.50 12.34
CA HIS A 253 -0.80 -14.30 11.07
C HIS A 253 -1.97 -13.33 11.22
N LEU A 254 -2.71 -13.39 12.35
CA LEU A 254 -3.80 -12.44 12.62
C LEU A 254 -3.25 -11.03 12.74
N LEU A 255 -2.18 -10.86 13.52
CA LEU A 255 -1.50 -9.59 13.68
C LEU A 255 -1.00 -9.06 12.34
N ALA A 256 -0.40 -9.91 11.50
CA ALA A 256 0.07 -9.52 10.18
C ALA A 256 -1.08 -9.07 9.25
N HIS A 257 -2.19 -9.81 9.20
CA HIS A 257 -3.35 -9.40 8.39
C HIS A 257 -3.99 -8.11 8.89
N VAL A 258 -4.10 -7.92 10.20
CA VAL A 258 -4.62 -6.68 10.80
C VAL A 258 -3.67 -5.50 10.52
N ARG A 259 -2.34 -5.70 10.63
CA ARG A 259 -1.34 -4.68 10.24
C ARG A 259 -1.50 -4.28 8.78
N GLN A 260 -1.60 -5.25 7.88
CA GLN A 260 -1.84 -5.03 6.45
C GLN A 260 -3.16 -4.27 6.20
N MET A 261 -4.23 -4.65 6.89
CA MET A 261 -5.55 -4.02 6.82
C MET A 261 -5.51 -2.54 7.24
N ILE A 262 -4.84 -2.24 8.33
CA ILE A 262 -4.69 -0.87 8.84
C ILE A 262 -3.79 -0.06 7.90
N PHE A 263 -2.63 -0.60 7.54
CA PHE A 263 -1.66 0.12 6.72
C PHE A 263 -2.17 0.39 5.30
N CYS A 264 -2.94 -0.52 4.71
CA CYS A 264 -3.50 -0.24 3.40
C CYS A 264 -4.54 0.89 3.41
N ARG A 265 -5.29 1.03 4.51
CA ARG A 265 -6.30 2.08 4.69
C ARG A 265 -5.71 3.40 5.17
N MET A 266 -4.62 3.38 5.94
CA MET A 266 -4.08 4.56 6.63
C MET A 266 -2.56 4.79 6.48
N GLY A 267 -1.85 4.07 5.63
CA GLY A 267 -0.38 4.13 5.49
C GLY A 267 0.18 5.56 5.39
N ALA A 268 -0.42 6.44 4.59
CA ALA A 268 0.03 7.83 4.47
C ALA A 268 -0.07 8.61 5.78
N VAL A 269 -1.05 8.31 6.65
CA VAL A 269 -1.21 8.93 7.97
C VAL A 269 -0.01 8.61 8.86
N PHE A 270 0.55 7.40 8.75
CA PHE A 270 1.72 6.99 9.53
C PHE A 270 3.04 7.52 8.93
N VAL A 271 3.09 7.74 7.62
CA VAL A 271 4.28 8.27 6.92
C VAL A 271 4.38 9.79 7.00
N ALA A 272 3.26 10.51 7.03
CA ALA A 272 3.23 11.97 7.00
C ALA A 272 4.08 12.67 8.09
N PRO A 273 4.10 12.21 9.37
CA PRO A 273 4.87 12.87 10.43
C PRO A 273 6.38 12.90 10.20
N VAL A 274 6.92 11.94 9.44
CA VAL A 274 8.35 11.84 9.15
C VAL A 274 8.72 12.32 7.76
N ALA A 275 7.77 12.42 6.83
CA ALA A 275 8.05 12.71 5.43
C ALA A 275 8.85 14.01 5.21
N SER A 276 8.64 15.03 6.05
CA SER A 276 9.35 16.32 5.96
C SER A 276 10.75 16.33 6.61
N THR A 277 11.09 15.32 7.41
CA THR A 277 12.39 15.22 8.11
C THR A 277 13.37 14.30 7.39
N LEU A 278 12.94 13.63 6.32
CA LEU A 278 13.79 12.72 5.56
C LEU A 278 14.85 13.49 4.78
N PRO A 279 16.15 13.18 4.95
CA PRO A 279 17.21 13.86 4.23
C PRO A 279 17.14 13.56 2.73
N SER A 280 17.44 14.56 1.90
CA SER A 280 17.62 14.38 0.46
C SER A 280 18.97 13.75 0.18
N TRP A 281 18.98 12.50 -0.28
CA TRP A 281 20.19 11.76 -0.63
C TRP A 281 20.83 12.26 -1.95
N SER A 282 22.12 12.63 -1.92
CA SER A 282 22.92 12.89 -3.14
C SER A 282 24.29 12.18 -3.04
N GLY A 283 24.34 10.94 -3.52
CA GLY A 283 25.40 9.99 -3.15
C GLY A 283 26.59 9.90 -4.11
N THR A 284 27.30 10.99 -4.43
CA THR A 284 28.59 10.87 -5.15
C THR A 284 29.78 10.71 -4.21
N GLN A 285 29.85 11.51 -3.14
CA GLN A 285 30.95 11.46 -2.18
C GLN A 285 30.86 10.24 -1.25
N ALA A 286 29.65 9.92 -0.77
CA ALA A 286 29.39 8.73 0.03
C ALA A 286 29.74 7.41 -0.69
N ARG A 287 29.59 7.35 -2.03
CA ARG A 287 29.97 6.17 -2.82
C ARG A 287 31.47 5.91 -2.83
N ALA A 288 32.28 6.96 -3.01
CA ALA A 288 33.73 6.81 -3.05
C ALA A 288 34.29 6.34 -1.69
N MET A 289 33.76 6.90 -0.59
CA MET A 289 34.14 6.48 0.76
C MET A 289 33.67 5.06 1.09
N ALA A 290 32.46 4.68 0.68
CA ALA A 290 31.96 3.32 0.86
C ALA A 290 32.84 2.27 0.15
N LEU A 291 33.36 2.59 -1.04
CA LEU A 291 34.30 1.71 -1.75
C LEU A 291 35.63 1.56 -1.02
N ASP A 292 36.11 2.63 -0.38
CA ASP A 292 37.34 2.60 0.41
C ASP A 292 37.19 1.72 1.65
N GLN A 293 36.10 1.94 2.41
CA GLN A 293 35.75 1.12 3.58
C GLN A 293 35.52 -0.36 3.22
N LEU A 294 34.90 -0.61 2.06
CA LEU A 294 34.70 -1.98 1.58
C LEU A 294 36.03 -2.68 1.27
N ARG A 295 36.98 -1.94 0.68
CA ARG A 295 38.32 -2.45 0.38
C ARG A 295 39.11 -2.72 1.67
N ASP A 296 38.99 -1.87 2.68
CA ASP A 296 39.61 -2.08 3.99
C ASP A 296 39.06 -3.34 4.68
N ALA A 297 37.78 -3.65 4.45
CA ALA A 297 37.16 -4.91 4.88
C ALA A 297 37.55 -6.13 4.02
N GLY A 298 38.45 -5.97 3.03
CA GLY A 298 38.92 -7.04 2.15
C GLY A 298 37.93 -7.43 1.05
N LEU A 299 36.93 -6.61 0.78
CA LEU A 299 35.85 -6.89 -0.17
C LEU A 299 35.96 -6.05 -1.46
N ALA A 300 35.49 -6.63 -2.56
CA ALA A 300 35.34 -5.93 -3.83
C ALA A 300 33.86 -5.59 -4.07
N ALA A 301 33.56 -4.43 -4.66
CA ALA A 301 32.18 -4.01 -4.94
C ALA A 301 31.43 -4.96 -5.88
N SER A 302 32.16 -5.64 -6.78
CA SER A 302 31.59 -6.66 -7.68
C SER A 302 31.03 -7.88 -6.94
N SER A 303 31.44 -8.10 -5.69
CA SER A 303 31.03 -9.25 -4.89
C SER A 303 29.63 -9.11 -4.28
N LEU A 304 29.00 -7.93 -4.35
CA LEU A 304 27.72 -7.62 -3.69
C LEU A 304 26.54 -7.48 -4.66
N ARG A 305 26.68 -8.03 -5.88
CA ARG A 305 25.75 -7.75 -6.99
C ARG A 305 24.34 -8.30 -6.72
N ALA A 306 24.23 -9.48 -6.13
CA ALA A 306 22.93 -10.07 -5.82
C ALA A 306 22.26 -9.32 -4.67
N THR A 307 23.01 -8.92 -3.64
CA THR A 307 22.47 -8.11 -2.54
C THR A 307 22.00 -6.75 -3.04
N ILE A 308 22.76 -6.06 -3.90
CA ILE A 308 22.34 -4.78 -4.49
C ILE A 308 21.03 -4.96 -5.26
N ALA A 309 20.92 -5.99 -6.09
CA ALA A 309 19.69 -6.28 -6.82
C ALA A 309 18.52 -6.59 -5.87
N ALA A 310 18.75 -7.33 -4.79
CA ALA A 310 17.72 -7.63 -3.79
C ALA A 310 17.22 -6.36 -3.07
N PHE A 311 18.11 -5.41 -2.75
CA PHE A 311 17.72 -4.12 -2.19
C PHE A 311 16.93 -3.28 -3.20
N GLU A 312 17.31 -3.29 -4.48
CA GLU A 312 16.60 -2.55 -5.54
C GLU A 312 15.19 -3.09 -5.81
N GLU A 313 14.98 -4.40 -5.62
CA GLU A 313 13.67 -5.07 -5.75
C GLU A 313 12.86 -5.11 -4.44
N MET A 314 13.38 -4.52 -3.36
CA MET A 314 12.70 -4.52 -2.07
C MET A 314 11.33 -3.82 -2.17
N PRO A 315 10.24 -4.43 -1.68
CA PRO A 315 8.94 -3.78 -1.61
C PRO A 315 9.04 -2.46 -0.84
N PHE A 316 8.29 -1.46 -1.27
CA PHE A 316 8.36 -0.10 -0.72
C PHE A 316 7.05 0.34 -0.07
N PHE A 317 5.99 -0.48 -0.09
CA PHE A 317 4.71 -0.12 0.47
C PHE A 317 4.45 -0.82 1.80
N MET A 318 4.39 -2.15 1.83
CA MET A 318 3.95 -2.86 3.04
C MET A 318 5.09 -3.08 4.06
N PRO A 319 5.01 -2.58 5.31
CA PRO A 319 6.10 -2.66 6.29
C PRO A 319 6.59 -4.09 6.59
N ASP A 320 5.67 -5.04 6.80
CA ASP A 320 5.99 -6.44 7.02
C ASP A 320 6.78 -7.05 5.85
N HIS A 321 6.45 -6.67 4.62
CA HIS A 321 7.11 -7.18 3.42
C HIS A 321 8.50 -6.55 3.25
N MET A 322 8.65 -5.28 3.63
CA MET A 322 9.96 -4.61 3.68
C MET A 322 10.91 -5.35 4.61
N VAL A 323 10.48 -5.64 5.85
CA VAL A 323 11.32 -6.37 6.83
C VAL A 323 11.69 -7.75 6.33
N ARG A 324 10.72 -8.52 5.81
CA ARG A 324 10.98 -9.86 5.27
C ARG A 324 11.97 -9.84 4.11
N SER A 325 11.83 -8.86 3.21
CA SER A 325 12.73 -8.71 2.06
C SER A 325 14.12 -8.20 2.46
N LEU A 326 14.19 -7.33 3.49
CA LEU A 326 15.45 -6.93 4.10
C LEU A 326 16.19 -8.15 4.66
N LEU A 327 15.52 -9.00 5.43
CA LEU A 327 16.12 -10.21 5.98
C LEU A 327 16.64 -11.15 4.87
N GLN A 328 15.89 -11.28 3.77
CA GLN A 328 16.33 -12.05 2.60
C GLN A 328 17.58 -11.44 1.93
N ALA A 329 17.59 -10.11 1.76
CA ALA A 329 18.75 -9.41 1.19
C ALA A 329 19.98 -9.52 2.11
N ILE A 330 19.78 -9.47 3.43
CA ILE A 330 20.84 -9.66 4.42
C ILE A 330 21.37 -11.09 4.40
N ALA A 331 20.50 -12.10 4.28
CA ALA A 331 20.95 -13.49 4.14
C ALA A 331 21.85 -13.66 2.88
N LEU A 332 21.47 -13.03 1.77
CA LEU A 332 22.30 -12.98 0.56
C LEU A 332 23.63 -12.26 0.81
N LEU A 333 23.61 -11.16 1.56
CA LEU A 333 24.82 -10.42 1.93
C LEU A 333 25.80 -11.31 2.69
N HIS A 334 25.33 -12.09 3.67
CA HIS A 334 26.17 -13.00 4.43
C HIS A 334 26.82 -14.07 3.53
N VAL A 335 26.06 -14.60 2.56
CA VAL A 335 26.57 -15.57 1.59
C VAL A 335 27.61 -14.94 0.67
N GLU A 336 27.32 -13.79 0.08
CA GLU A 336 28.23 -13.08 -0.83
C GLU A 336 29.54 -12.68 -0.15
N VAL A 337 29.45 -12.13 1.06
CA VAL A 337 30.62 -11.74 1.87
C VAL A 337 31.41 -12.97 2.32
N GLY A 338 30.74 -14.04 2.79
CA GLY A 338 31.40 -15.29 3.18
C GLY A 338 32.19 -15.93 2.04
N ILE A 339 31.61 -15.96 0.82
CA ILE A 339 32.29 -16.43 -0.39
C ILE A 339 33.51 -15.56 -0.72
N ALA A 340 33.35 -14.23 -0.67
CA ALA A 340 34.43 -13.30 -1.00
C ALA A 340 35.61 -13.40 -0.03
N LEU A 341 35.34 -13.58 1.27
CA LEU A 341 36.35 -13.70 2.33
C LEU A 341 36.82 -15.13 2.58
N LYS A 342 36.22 -16.12 1.92
CA LYS A 342 36.47 -17.56 2.12
C LYS A 342 36.27 -17.99 3.58
N CYS A 343 35.22 -17.50 4.21
CA CYS A 343 34.82 -17.87 5.56
C CYS A 343 33.37 -18.36 5.59
N ASP A 344 32.96 -18.94 6.72
CA ASP A 344 31.57 -19.32 6.94
C ASP A 344 30.68 -18.06 7.00
N SER A 345 29.55 -18.07 6.29
CA SER A 345 28.60 -16.95 6.25
C SER A 345 28.06 -16.60 7.64
N ASN A 346 28.03 -17.57 8.55
CA ASN A 346 27.57 -17.37 9.94
C ASN A 346 28.64 -16.80 10.87
N ALA A 347 29.90 -16.69 10.42
CA ALA A 347 31.02 -16.22 11.22
C ALA A 347 31.37 -14.74 10.99
N LEU A 348 30.52 -14.01 10.26
CA LEU A 348 30.75 -12.60 9.91
C LEU A 348 30.44 -11.67 11.09
N SER A 349 31.36 -10.74 11.37
CA SER A 349 31.15 -9.69 12.37
C SER A 349 30.50 -8.45 11.76
N ALA A 350 29.95 -7.59 12.62
CA ALA A 350 29.41 -6.30 12.23
C ALA A 350 30.47 -5.39 11.56
N ASP A 351 31.75 -5.54 11.91
CA ASP A 351 32.86 -4.77 11.32
C ASP A 351 33.05 -5.04 9.82
N VAL A 352 32.59 -6.19 9.34
CA VAL A 352 32.59 -6.55 7.92
C VAL A 352 31.24 -6.23 7.28
N LEU A 353 30.14 -6.55 7.97
CA LEU A 353 28.78 -6.39 7.44
C LEU A 353 28.38 -4.92 7.28
N LEU A 354 28.77 -4.04 8.21
CA LEU A 354 28.39 -2.62 8.15
C LEU A 354 29.02 -1.91 6.94
N PRO A 355 30.35 -2.00 6.66
CA PRO A 355 30.93 -1.46 5.42
C PRO A 355 30.29 -2.05 4.16
N ALA A 356 29.99 -3.35 4.16
CA ALA A 356 29.32 -4.00 3.03
C ALA A 356 27.91 -3.43 2.82
N LEU A 357 27.15 -3.20 3.88
CA LEU A 357 25.82 -2.62 3.84
C LEU A 357 25.84 -1.15 3.39
N VAL A 358 26.82 -0.36 3.85
CA VAL A 358 27.04 1.02 3.37
C VAL A 358 27.34 1.02 1.86
N ALA A 359 28.16 0.08 1.38
CA ALA A 359 28.43 -0.09 -0.05
C ALA A 359 27.16 -0.48 -0.83
N VAL A 360 26.36 -1.42 -0.33
CA VAL A 360 25.07 -1.80 -0.93
C VAL A 360 24.15 -0.60 -1.05
N ILE A 361 23.92 0.15 0.03
CA ILE A 361 23.02 1.31 0.05
C ILE A 361 23.47 2.37 -0.96
N THR A 362 24.75 2.73 -0.92
CA THR A 362 25.31 3.78 -1.79
C THR A 362 25.28 3.40 -3.27
N HIS A 363 25.36 2.11 -3.60
CA HIS A 363 25.36 1.62 -4.98
C HIS A 363 23.97 1.19 -5.47
N SER A 364 23.03 0.93 -4.56
CA SER A 364 21.63 0.66 -4.87
C SER A 364 20.89 1.94 -5.29
N LYS A 365 19.91 1.78 -6.18
CA LYS A 365 18.98 2.85 -6.56
C LYS A 365 17.66 2.74 -5.79
N VAL A 366 17.72 2.56 -4.47
CA VAL A 366 16.51 2.50 -3.64
C VAL A 366 16.06 3.91 -3.26
N PRO A 367 14.98 4.43 -3.87
CA PRO A 367 14.47 5.73 -3.49
C PRO A 367 13.78 5.62 -2.12
N PHE A 368 13.94 6.62 -1.25
CA PHE A 368 13.20 6.73 0.04
C PHE A 368 13.51 5.65 1.08
N LEU A 369 14.72 5.08 1.06
CA LEU A 369 15.12 4.06 2.03
C LEU A 369 14.93 4.54 3.49
N HIS A 370 15.14 5.82 3.80
CA HIS A 370 14.85 6.38 5.13
C HIS A 370 13.37 6.26 5.55
N ALA A 371 12.43 6.48 4.63
CA ALA A 371 10.99 6.32 4.91
C ALA A 371 10.64 4.86 5.16
N GLN A 372 11.22 3.96 4.35
CA GLN A 372 11.03 2.52 4.48
C GLN A 372 11.57 2.02 5.83
N VAL A 373 12.75 2.49 6.23
CA VAL A 373 13.35 2.15 7.53
C VAL A 373 12.49 2.62 8.70
N PHE A 374 11.97 3.85 8.65
CA PHE A 374 11.01 4.30 9.65
C PHE A 374 9.77 3.38 9.71
N CYS A 375 9.22 3.00 8.55
CA CYS A 375 8.06 2.10 8.51
C CYS A 375 8.39 0.72 9.08
N MET A 376 9.55 0.16 8.77
CA MET A 376 10.01 -1.12 9.32
C MET A 376 10.10 -1.06 10.86
N GLU A 377 10.79 -0.05 11.39
CA GLU A 377 10.97 0.14 12.82
C GLU A 377 9.64 0.40 13.55
N SER A 378 8.87 1.37 13.08
CA SER A 378 7.71 1.89 13.82
C SER A 378 6.43 1.07 13.59
N LEU A 379 6.35 0.29 12.51
CA LEU A 379 5.10 -0.37 12.10
C LEU A 379 5.23 -1.89 12.02
N ALA A 380 6.40 -2.44 11.63
CA ALA A 380 6.57 -3.89 11.51
C ALA A 380 7.11 -4.53 12.81
N LEU A 381 8.15 -3.94 13.42
CA LEU A 381 8.87 -4.54 14.56
C LEU A 381 8.18 -4.38 15.93
N ASN A 382 7.05 -3.68 16.00
CA ASN A 382 6.45 -3.21 17.27
C ASN A 382 5.65 -4.25 18.08
N ASN A 383 5.74 -5.53 17.74
CA ASN A 383 5.15 -6.62 18.53
C ASN A 383 6.29 -7.47 19.10
N GLY A 384 6.48 -7.46 20.42
CA GLY A 384 7.63 -7.99 21.16
C GLY A 384 8.07 -9.45 20.96
N ASN A 385 7.64 -10.13 19.90
CA ASN A 385 8.17 -11.42 19.42
C ASN A 385 9.20 -11.30 18.29
N ASP A 386 9.33 -10.16 17.61
CA ASP A 386 10.28 -9.99 16.48
C ASP A 386 11.68 -9.47 16.91
N GLY A 387 11.93 -9.40 18.22
CA GLY A 387 12.94 -8.54 18.85
C GLY A 387 14.40 -9.02 18.83
N GLY A 388 14.75 -10.06 18.08
CA GLY A 388 16.15 -10.47 17.96
C GLY A 388 16.79 -9.93 16.68
N GLU A 389 16.69 -10.74 15.65
CA GLU A 389 17.43 -10.59 14.40
C GLU A 389 16.89 -9.47 13.50
N ALA A 390 15.57 -9.36 13.35
CA ALA A 390 14.95 -8.33 12.52
C ALA A 390 15.21 -6.92 13.06
N ALA A 391 15.08 -6.73 14.37
CA ALA A 391 15.43 -5.48 15.04
C ALA A 391 16.92 -5.14 14.89
N TYR A 392 17.80 -6.13 15.04
CA TYR A 392 19.23 -5.96 14.83
C TYR A 392 19.55 -5.46 13.42
N TYR A 393 19.01 -6.10 12.37
CA TYR A 393 19.32 -5.71 10.99
C TYR A 393 18.65 -4.40 10.56
N VAL A 394 17.47 -4.06 11.08
CA VAL A 394 16.88 -2.72 10.88
C VAL A 394 17.75 -1.64 11.55
N ALA A 395 18.25 -1.88 12.76
CA ALA A 395 19.18 -0.95 13.42
C ALA A 395 20.54 -0.86 12.69
N LEU A 396 21.03 -1.97 12.14
CA LEU A 396 22.23 -1.99 11.31
C LEU A 396 22.03 -1.16 10.02
N LEU A 397 20.85 -1.29 9.39
CA LEU A 397 20.47 -0.51 8.21
C LEU A 397 20.33 0.99 8.51
N GLN A 398 19.75 1.36 9.67
CA GLN A 398 19.74 2.74 10.15
C GLN A 398 21.15 3.30 10.32
N SER A 399 22.04 2.50 10.92
CA SER A 399 23.44 2.88 11.12
C SER A 399 24.18 3.07 9.80
N ALA A 400 23.96 2.17 8.85
CA ALA A 400 24.52 2.26 7.51
C ALA A 400 23.99 3.50 6.76
N LEU A 401 22.69 3.79 6.85
CA LEU A 401 22.09 5.02 6.31
C LEU A 401 22.71 6.28 6.92
N ALA A 402 22.87 6.32 8.26
CA ALA A 402 23.47 7.46 8.95
C ALA A 402 24.92 7.68 8.50
N ALA A 403 25.74 6.62 8.45
CA ALA A 403 27.10 6.68 7.93
C ALA A 403 27.15 7.18 6.48
N ALA A 404 26.18 6.75 5.67
CA ALA A 404 26.08 7.14 4.28
C ALA A 404 25.64 8.62 4.09
N VAL A 405 24.93 9.21 5.06
CA VAL A 405 24.47 10.62 5.06
C VAL A 405 25.47 11.58 5.71
N ILE A 406 26.14 11.20 6.80
CA ILE A 406 27.10 12.04 7.56
C ILE A 406 28.34 12.43 6.72
N HIS A 407 28.58 11.75 5.61
CA HIS A 407 29.71 12.00 4.71
C HIS A 407 29.35 12.86 3.48
N VAL A 408 28.23 13.59 3.53
CA VAL A 408 27.92 14.76 2.68
C VAL A 408 28.35 16.02 3.42
#